data_AF-A0A9E3EY05-F1
#
_entry.id   AF-A0A9E3EY05-F1
#
_cell.length_a   1.000
_cell.length_b   1.000
_cell.length_c   1.000
_cell.angle_alpha   90.00
_cell.angle_beta   90.00
_cell.angle_gamma   90.00
#
_symmetry.space_group_name_H-M   'P 1'
#
loop_
_entity.id
_entity.type
_entity.pdbx_description
1 polymer ?
#
loop_
_entity_poly.entity_id
_entity_poly.type
_entity_poly.pdbx_seq_one_letter_code
_entity_poly.pdbx_strand_id
1 'polypeptide(L)'
;MRTVNETVANYIAAWNETDPARRREIVARTWTEDGSYLDAHREGTGHAHIDAMIAAVQEGLPGYRVRLSSGVEAHHGRVRFSWTAGGT
;
A
#
# COMPACT_ATOMS: atom_id res chain seq x y z
N MET A 1 -3.08 -8.51 17.73
CA MET A 1 -2.39 -8.97 16.52
C MET A 1 -3.27 -8.69 15.33
N ARG A 2 -2.72 -8.10 14.25
CA ARG A 2 -3.46 -7.92 12.99
C ARG A 2 -3.53 -9.23 12.24
N THR A 3 -4.66 -9.49 11.60
CA THR A 3 -4.82 -10.61 10.68
C THR A 3 -4.18 -10.29 9.34
N VAL A 4 -3.86 -11.32 8.55
CA VAL A 4 -3.35 -11.17 7.18
C VAL A 4 -4.32 -10.33 6.33
N ASN A 5 -5.62 -10.60 6.45
CA ASN A 5 -6.64 -9.89 5.66
C ASN A 5 -6.68 -8.39 6.01
N GLU A 6 -6.52 -8.04 7.29
CA GLU A 6 -6.41 -6.64 7.69
C GLU A 6 -5.15 -6.02 7.10
N THR A 7 -4.00 -6.68 7.14
CA THR A 7 -2.77 -6.15 6.54
C THR A 7 -2.95 -5.84 5.05
N VAL A 8 -3.54 -6.76 4.28
CA VAL A 8 -3.82 -6.54 2.85
C VAL A 8 -4.83 -5.40 2.65
N ALA A 9 -5.89 -5.34 3.46
CA ALA A 9 -6.87 -4.25 3.37
C ALA A 9 -6.24 -2.88 3.64
N ASN A 10 -5.34 -2.77 4.62
CA ASN A 10 -4.64 -1.52 4.90
C ASN A 10 -3.62 -1.15 3.82
N TYR A 11 -2.94 -2.13 3.22
CA TYR A 11 -2.10 -1.90 2.05
C TYR A 11 -2.90 -1.28 0.89
N ILE A 12 -4.07 -1.86 0.55
CA ILE A 12 -4.94 -1.31 -0.50
C ILE A 12 -5.48 0.07 -0.10
N ALA A 13 -5.81 0.28 1.17
CA ALA A 13 -6.28 1.57 1.67
C ALA A 13 -5.20 2.65 1.58
N ALA A 14 -3.94 2.35 1.89
CA ALA A 14 -2.82 3.30 1.81
C ALA A 14 -2.68 3.88 0.39
N TRP A 15 -2.78 3.02 -0.63
CA TRP A 15 -2.71 3.44 -2.04
C TRP A 15 -3.89 4.31 -2.50
N ASN A 16 -5.05 4.18 -1.86
CA ASN A 16 -6.29 4.87 -2.28
C ASN A 16 -6.65 6.07 -1.40
N GLU A 17 -6.02 6.25 -0.24
CA GLU A 17 -6.25 7.39 0.64
C GLU A 17 -5.55 8.64 0.10
N THR A 18 -6.32 9.70 -0.11
CA THR A 18 -5.86 10.97 -0.68
C THR A 18 -5.56 12.01 0.39
N ASP A 19 -6.10 11.87 1.59
CA ASP A 19 -5.78 12.72 2.74
C ASP A 19 -4.36 12.38 3.27
N PRO A 20 -3.40 13.32 3.25
CA PRO A 20 -2.02 13.04 3.65
C PRO A 20 -1.85 12.66 5.13
N ALA A 21 -2.69 13.16 6.04
CA ALA A 21 -2.60 12.80 7.45
C ALA A 21 -3.09 11.36 7.66
N ARG A 22 -4.25 11.01 7.08
CA ARG A 22 -4.80 9.65 7.16
C ARG A 22 -3.92 8.64 6.45
N ARG A 23 -3.36 8.98 5.29
CA ARG A 23 -2.46 8.09 4.56
C ARG A 23 -1.24 7.72 5.40
N ARG A 24 -0.61 8.70 6.07
CA ARG A 24 0.50 8.45 7.00
C ARG A 24 0.11 7.51 8.14
N GLU A 25 -1.07 7.66 8.72
CA GLU A 25 -1.57 6.75 9.76
C GLU A 25 -1.81 5.32 9.21
N ILE A 26 -2.31 5.19 7.99
CA ILE A 26 -2.50 3.87 7.36
C ILE A 26 -1.14 3.23 7.06
N VAL A 27 -0.18 3.99 6.53
CA VAL A 27 1.20 3.53 6.27
C VAL A 27 1.84 3.03 7.57
N ALA A 28 1.79 3.81 8.65
CA ALA A 28 2.36 3.43 9.93
C ALA A 28 1.74 2.15 10.53
N ARG A 29 0.46 1.89 10.24
CA ARG A 29 -0.21 0.65 10.66
C ARG A 29 0.13 -0.55 9.77
N THR A 30 0.61 -0.32 8.56
CA THR A 30 0.78 -1.36 7.52
C THR A 30 2.22 -1.85 7.41
N TRP A 31 3.19 -0.94 7.48
CA TRP A 31 4.63 -1.27 7.44
C TRP A 31 5.25 -1.17 8.84
N THR A 32 6.29 -1.96 9.09
CA THR A 32 7.21 -1.68 10.20
C THR A 32 7.94 -0.35 9.95
N GLU A 33 8.53 0.26 10.99
CA GLU A 33 9.22 1.55 10.88
C GLU A 33 10.32 1.55 9.81
N ASP A 34 10.99 0.42 9.64
CA ASP A 34 12.06 0.13 8.67
C ASP A 34 11.57 -0.64 7.43
N GLY A 35 10.26 -0.87 7.31
CA GLY A 35 9.68 -1.63 6.21
C GLY A 35 9.89 -0.95 4.86
N SER A 36 9.93 -1.74 3.79
CA SER A 36 10.15 -1.23 2.44
C SER A 36 9.02 -1.60 1.48
N TYR A 37 8.94 -0.83 0.40
CA TYR A 37 8.17 -1.12 -0.80
C TYR A 37 9.12 -1.14 -1.99
N LEU A 38 8.99 -2.14 -2.87
CA LEU A 38 9.78 -2.23 -4.08
C LEU A 38 8.94 -2.86 -5.21
N ASP A 39 8.88 -2.17 -6.35
CA ASP A 39 8.44 -2.73 -7.63
C ASP A 39 9.39 -2.26 -8.76
N ALA A 40 9.07 -2.58 -10.02
CA ALA A 40 9.91 -2.22 -11.17
C ALA A 40 10.08 -0.71 -11.40
N HIS A 41 9.23 0.13 -10.81
CA HIS A 41 9.18 1.58 -11.04
C HIS A 41 9.31 2.40 -9.75
N ARG A 42 9.05 1.80 -8.58
CA ARG A 42 8.98 2.52 -7.31
C ARG A 42 9.76 1.79 -6.22
N GLU A 43 10.36 2.59 -5.36
CA GLU A 43 11.07 2.15 -4.16
C GLU A 43 10.81 3.14 -3.03
N GLY A 44 10.65 2.64 -1.81
CA GLY A 44 10.57 3.46 -0.61
C GLY A 44 10.90 2.64 0.64
N THR A 45 11.73 3.20 1.52
CA THR A 45 12.12 2.56 2.78
C THR A 45 11.75 3.46 3.96
N GLY A 46 11.01 2.91 4.91
CA GLY A 46 10.44 3.60 6.04
C GLY A 46 9.16 4.39 5.70
N HIS A 47 8.38 4.69 6.74
CA HIS A 47 7.04 5.28 6.57
C HIS A 47 7.04 6.58 5.75
N ALA A 48 8.03 7.45 5.96
CA ALA A 48 8.11 8.74 5.29
C ALA A 48 8.31 8.58 3.77
N HIS A 49 9.21 7.70 3.34
CA HIS A 49 9.46 7.49 1.91
C HIS A 49 8.30 6.73 1.24
N ILE A 50 7.68 5.78 1.94
CA ILE A 50 6.50 5.08 1.41
C ILE A 50 5.32 6.04 1.23
N ASP A 51 5.05 6.91 2.21
CA ASP A 51 4.00 7.93 2.09
C ASP A 51 4.26 8.90 0.92
N ALA A 52 5.49 9.41 0.82
CA ALA A 52 5.88 10.33 -0.27
C ALA A 52 5.78 9.66 -1.64
N MET A 53 6.20 8.40 -1.75
CA MET A 53 6.09 7.61 -2.98
C MET A 53 4.62 7.44 -3.40
N ILE A 54 3.72 7.08 -2.47
CA ILE A 54 2.30 6.94 -2.78
C ILE A 54 1.70 8.30 -3.20
N ALA A 55 2.05 9.39 -2.49
CA ALA A 55 1.60 10.74 -2.83
C ALA A 55 1.98 11.13 -4.26
N ALA A 56 3.24 10.92 -4.65
CA ALA A 56 3.73 11.23 -5.99
C ALA A 56 2.99 10.45 -7.08
N VAL A 57 2.63 9.18 -6.82
CA VAL A 57 1.82 8.40 -7.76
C VAL A 57 0.41 8.98 -7.89
N GLN A 58 -0.22 9.38 -6.78
CA GLN A 58 -1.56 9.97 -6.81
C GLN A 58 -1.59 11.34 -7.51
N GLU A 59 -0.55 12.14 -7.36
CA GLU A 59 -0.38 13.44 -8.04
C GLU A 59 -0.15 13.25 -9.54
N GLY A 60 0.71 12.31 -9.93
CA GLY A 60 1.02 12.06 -11.34
C GLY A 60 -0.08 11.33 -12.11
N LEU A 61 -0.96 10.58 -11.42
CA LEU A 61 -2.04 9.80 -12.02
C LEU A 61 -3.38 10.10 -11.33
N PRO A 62 -4.04 11.23 -11.68
CA PRO A 62 -5.37 11.54 -11.16
C PRO A 62 -6.36 10.40 -11.43
N GLY A 63 -7.13 10.02 -10.41
CA GLY A 63 -8.10 8.93 -10.50
C GLY A 63 -7.50 7.52 -10.39
N TYR A 64 -6.19 7.37 -10.21
CA TYR A 64 -5.56 6.08 -9.98
C TYR A 64 -6.17 5.39 -8.75
N ARG A 65 -6.59 4.14 -8.93
CA ARG A 65 -7.15 3.30 -7.88
C ARG A 65 -6.51 1.93 -7.91
N VAL A 66 -6.23 1.40 -6.73
CA VAL A 66 -5.76 0.02 -6.55
C VAL A 66 -6.91 -0.81 -6.01
N ARG A 67 -7.21 -1.96 -6.64
CA ARG A 67 -8.28 -2.87 -6.21
C ARG A 67 -7.75 -4.29 -6.11
N LEU A 68 -8.04 -4.95 -4.99
CA LEU A 68 -7.73 -6.37 -4.82
C LEU A 68 -8.44 -7.18 -5.92
N SER A 69 -7.70 -8.05 -6.62
CA SER A 69 -8.21 -8.82 -7.76
C SER A 69 -8.06 -10.33 -7.60
N SER A 70 -7.50 -10.79 -6.47
CA SER A 70 -7.38 -12.21 -6.12
C SER A 70 -7.82 -12.46 -4.68
N GLY A 71 -7.91 -13.75 -4.32
CA GLY A 71 -7.86 -14.15 -2.91
C GLY A 71 -6.51 -13.80 -2.27
N VAL A 72 -6.50 -13.82 -0.93
CA VAL A 72 -5.28 -13.61 -0.14
C VAL A 72 -4.76 -14.97 0.31
N GLU A 73 -3.54 -15.30 -0.09
CA GLU A 73 -2.83 -16.50 0.34
C GLU A 73 -1.79 -16.11 1.39
N ALA A 74 -1.66 -16.91 2.45
CA ALA A 74 -0.62 -16.70 3.45
C ALA A 74 -0.04 -18.00 3.98
N HIS A 75 1.28 -18.01 4.15
CA HIS A 75 2.04 -19.15 4.62
C HIS A 75 3.41 -18.71 5.14
N HIS A 76 3.88 -19.27 6.26
CA HIS A 76 5.22 -19.00 6.84
C HIS A 76 5.61 -17.51 6.90
N GLY A 77 4.68 -16.65 7.35
CA GLY A 77 4.94 -15.21 7.48
C GLY A 77 5.01 -14.44 6.15
N ARG A 78 4.63 -15.07 5.04
CA ARG A 78 4.52 -14.45 3.71
C ARG A 78 3.07 -14.39 3.28
N VAL A 79 2.74 -13.36 2.52
CA VAL A 79 1.40 -13.13 1.98
C VAL A 79 1.54 -12.87 0.48
N ARG A 80 0.65 -13.48 -0.31
CA ARG A 80 0.58 -13.28 -1.76
C ARG A 80 -0.85 -12.91 -2.15
N PHE A 81 -0.97 -11.85 -2.94
CA PHE A 81 -2.23 -11.38 -3.52
C PHE A 81 -1.93 -10.57 -4.78
N SER A 82 -2.94 -10.36 -5.61
CA SER A 82 -2.88 -9.56 -6.82
C SER A 82 -3.86 -8.40 -6.72
N TRP A 83 -3.51 -7.29 -7.38
CA TRP A 83 -4.36 -6.13 -7.50
C TRP A 83 -4.36 -5.63 -8.94
N THR A 84 -5.44 -4.97 -9.34
CA THR A 84 -5.47 -4.14 -10.53
C THR A 84 -5.22 -2.70 -10.12
N ALA A 85 -4.56 -1.94 -10.99
CA ALA A 85 -4.31 -0.53 -10.77
C ALA A 85 -4.52 0.27 -12.06
N GLY A 86 -5.27 1.37 -11.97
CA GLY A 86 -5.62 2.19 -13.12
C GLY A 86 -6.58 3.33 -12.77
N GLY A 87 -6.77 4.25 -13.71
CA GLY A 87 -7.80 5.29 -13.64
C GLY A 87 -9.12 4.76 -14.19
N THR A 88 -10.24 5.17 -13.57
CA THR A 88 -11.57 5.08 -14.20
C THR A 88 -11.80 6.26 -15.11
#